data_AF-A0A9X5EEM6-F1
#
_entry.id   AF-A0A9X5EEM6-F1
#
_cell.length_a   1.000
_cell.length_b   1.000
_cell.length_c   1.000
_cell.angle_alpha   90.00
_cell.angle_beta   90.00
_cell.angle_gamma   90.00
#
_symmetry.space_group_name_H-M   'P 1'
#
loop_
_entity.id
_entity.type
_entity.pdbx_description
1 polymer ?
#
loop_
_entity_poly.entity_id
_entity_poly.type
_entity_poly.pdbx_seq_one_letter_code
_entity_poly.pdbx_strand_id
1 'polypeptide(L)'
;MIREIKYENILIAMIVSHKFQAPGIHFFTPGDFSQQLAYMRHPTGKIIPPHVHNPVKREVQYTQEVLLIKKGRLRVDFYNESQQYLESYILETGDVILLIAGGHGFEVLEEIEMFEVKQGPYVGDLDKTRFVGIQAEQAQLADDRLLLVNNQ
;
A
#
# COMPACT_ATOMS: atom_id res chain seq x y z
N MET A 1 -5.38 2.70 12.24
CA MET A 1 -3.92 2.88 12.40
C MET A 1 -3.30 2.81 11.01
N ILE A 2 -2.28 3.64 10.76
CA ILE A 2 -1.55 3.69 9.49
C ILE A 2 -0.11 3.27 9.81
N ARG A 3 0.47 2.43 8.96
CA ARG A 3 1.84 1.97 9.09
C ARG A 3 2.63 2.33 7.85
N GLU A 4 3.83 2.84 8.05
CA GLU A 4 4.79 3.15 6.98
C GLU A 4 5.97 2.18 7.07
N ILE A 5 6.33 1.60 5.93
CA ILE A 5 7.54 0.79 5.76
C ILE A 5 8.58 1.67 5.10
N LYS A 6 9.72 1.89 5.77
CA LYS A 6 10.77 2.78 5.27
C LYS A 6 12.14 2.12 5.30
N TYR A 7 12.95 2.43 4.29
CA TYR A 7 14.36 2.05 4.23
C TYR A 7 15.18 3.26 3.77
N GLU A 8 16.17 3.67 4.57
CA GLU A 8 17.04 4.83 4.26
C GLU A 8 16.26 6.09 3.83
N ASN A 9 15.16 6.40 4.54
CA ASN A 9 14.20 7.48 4.27
C ASN A 9 13.32 7.32 3.02
N ILE A 10 13.46 6.24 2.25
CA ILE A 10 12.56 5.90 1.15
C ILE A 10 11.33 5.19 1.71
N LEU A 11 10.14 5.66 1.34
CA LEU A 11 8.88 5.02 1.69
C LEU A 11 8.62 3.86 0.72
N ILE A 12 8.67 2.64 1.26
CA ILE A 12 8.52 1.39 0.51
C ILE A 12 7.03 1.05 0.36
N ALA A 13 6.28 1.15 1.46
CA ALA A 13 4.86 0.86 1.48
C ALA A 13 4.12 1.63 2.58
N MET A 14 2.82 1.79 2.40
CA MET A 14 1.89 2.27 3.42
C MET A 14 0.75 1.27 3.61
N ILE A 15 0.43 0.97 4.86
CA ILE A 15 -0.67 0.05 5.21
C ILE A 15 -1.68 0.83 6.04
N VAL A 16 -2.93 0.83 5.58
CA VAL A 16 -4.09 1.37 6.29
C VAL A 16 -4.89 0.18 6.82
N SER A 17 -4.86 0.00 8.14
CA SER A 17 -5.62 -1.06 8.79
C SER A 17 -7.12 -0.85 8.61
N HIS A 18 -7.88 -1.94 8.47
CA HIS A 18 -9.34 -1.96 8.48
C HIS A 18 -9.97 -1.30 9.72
N LYS A 19 -9.20 -1.16 10.81
CA LYS A 19 -9.60 -0.47 12.05
C LYS A 19 -9.44 1.05 11.98
N PHE A 20 -8.83 1.61 10.92
CA PHE A 20 -8.69 3.06 10.78
C PHE A 20 -10.05 3.72 10.56
N GLN A 21 -10.35 4.74 11.36
CA GLN A 21 -11.56 5.53 11.22
C GLN A 21 -11.30 6.95 11.70
N ALA A 22 -11.62 7.94 10.86
CA ALA A 22 -11.58 9.35 11.22
C ALA A 22 -12.65 10.12 10.42
N PRO A 23 -13.30 11.15 10.98
CA PRO A 23 -14.24 11.95 10.21
C PRO A 23 -13.52 12.76 9.12
N GLY A 24 -14.17 12.99 7.98
CA GLY A 24 -13.62 13.82 6.89
C GLY A 24 -12.78 13.03 5.88
N ILE A 25 -11.87 13.74 5.21
CA ILE A 25 -10.98 13.21 4.17
C ILE A 25 -9.56 13.21 4.74
N HIS A 26 -8.88 12.08 4.66
CA HIS A 26 -7.52 11.89 5.15
C HIS A 26 -6.67 11.35 3.99
N PHE A 27 -5.82 12.21 3.43
CA PHE A 27 -4.81 11.79 2.46
C PHE A 27 -3.61 11.23 3.20
N PHE A 28 -3.14 10.07 2.77
CA PHE A 28 -1.98 9.40 3.36
C PHE A 28 -0.70 9.63 2.55
N THR A 29 -0.86 9.88 1.25
CA THR A 29 0.24 10.09 0.31
C THR A 29 0.58 11.57 0.14
N PRO A 30 1.86 11.91 -0.05
CA PRO A 30 2.28 13.21 -0.57
C PRO A 30 1.59 13.61 -1.88
N GLY A 31 1.53 14.91 -2.16
CA GLY A 31 0.84 15.46 -3.35
C GLY A 31 1.54 15.21 -4.68
N ASP A 32 2.82 14.86 -4.64
CA ASP A 32 3.69 14.58 -5.78
C ASP A 32 3.75 13.08 -6.15
N PHE A 33 3.09 12.21 -5.39
CA PHE A 33 2.99 10.79 -5.72
C PHE A 33 2.13 10.59 -6.98
N SER A 34 2.54 9.64 -7.83
CA SER A 34 1.80 9.30 -9.05
C SER A 34 0.43 8.68 -8.75
N GLN A 35 0.28 8.05 -7.57
CA GLN A 35 -0.98 7.52 -7.06
C GLN A 35 -1.25 8.06 -5.65
N GLN A 36 -2.49 8.50 -5.40
CA GLN A 36 -2.90 8.98 -4.09
C GLN A 36 -3.81 7.99 -3.38
N LEU A 37 -3.56 7.78 -2.09
CA LEU A 37 -4.41 6.99 -1.20
C LEU A 37 -5.05 7.89 -0.15
N ALA A 38 -6.38 7.84 -0.05
CA ALA A 38 -7.13 8.60 0.94
C ALA A 38 -8.27 7.78 1.54
N TYR A 39 -8.52 7.99 2.83
CA TYR A 39 -9.72 7.53 3.52
C TYR A 39 -10.74 8.66 3.58
N MET A 40 -12.01 8.35 3.34
CA MET A 40 -13.09 9.33 3.38
C MET A 40 -14.27 8.80 4.20
N ARG A 41 -14.69 9.56 5.21
CA ARG A 41 -15.91 9.30 5.98
C ARG A 41 -16.74 10.57 6.10
N HIS A 42 -17.97 10.51 5.59
CA HIS A 42 -18.93 11.60 5.68
C HIS A 42 -20.19 11.16 6.45
N PRO A 43 -20.83 12.09 7.18
CA PRO A 43 -22.12 11.81 7.80
C PRO A 43 -23.21 11.65 6.73
N THR A 44 -24.28 10.95 7.09
CA THR A 44 -25.49 10.81 6.26
C THR A 44 -26.01 12.18 5.85
N GLY A 45 -26.35 12.34 4.57
CA GLY A 45 -26.87 13.59 3.99
C GLY A 45 -25.79 14.55 3.47
N LYS A 46 -24.49 14.27 3.65
CA LYS A 46 -23.44 15.06 3.01
C LYS A 46 -23.52 14.92 1.49
N ILE A 47 -23.60 16.07 0.80
CA ILE A 47 -23.49 16.14 -0.66
C ILE A 47 -22.02 16.39 -1.03
N ILE A 48 -21.48 15.54 -1.90
CA ILE A 48 -20.19 15.76 -2.59
C ILE A 48 -20.54 16.35 -3.96
N PRO A 49 -20.12 17.59 -4.29
CA PRO A 49 -20.45 18.20 -5.56
C PRO A 49 -19.90 17.40 -6.75
N PRO A 50 -20.67 17.24 -7.85
CA PRO A 50 -20.16 16.63 -9.07
C PRO A 50 -19.04 17.51 -9.65
N HIS A 51 -17.99 16.87 -10.14
CA HIS A 51 -16.86 17.54 -10.78
C HIS A 51 -16.24 16.64 -11.84
N VAL A 52 -15.48 17.26 -12.75
CA VAL A 52 -14.65 16.57 -13.74
C VAL A 52 -13.19 16.93 -13.50
N HIS A 53 -12.28 16.02 -13.84
CA HIS A 53 -10.85 16.30 -13.74
C HIS A 53 -10.36 17.00 -15.01
N ASN A 54 -9.56 18.05 -14.83
CA ASN A 54 -8.92 18.74 -15.94
C ASN A 54 -7.84 17.85 -16.57
N PRO A 55 -7.62 17.94 -17.89
CA PRO A 55 -6.49 17.28 -18.53
C PRO A 55 -5.19 17.89 -17.99
N VAL A 56 -4.39 17.04 -17.35
CA VAL A 56 -3.09 17.40 -16.78
C VAL A 56 -2.09 16.32 -17.18
N LYS A 57 -0.98 16.73 -17.80
CA LYS A 57 0.11 15.81 -18.13
C LYS A 57 0.76 15.32 -16.83
N ARG A 58 0.93 14.00 -16.71
CA ARG A 58 1.62 13.33 -15.60
C ARG A 58 2.71 12.45 -16.18
N GLU A 59 3.83 12.39 -15.47
CA GLU A 59 4.93 11.48 -15.78
C GLU A 59 5.01 10.45 -14.67
N VAL A 60 5.14 9.18 -15.02
CA VAL A 60 5.21 8.07 -14.07
C VAL A 60 6.41 7.22 -14.44
N GLN A 61 7.31 7.06 -13.49
CA GLN A 61 8.58 6.34 -13.66
C GLN A 61 8.48 4.88 -13.21
N TYR A 62 7.65 4.62 -12.20
CA TYR A 62 7.45 3.30 -11.61
C TYR A 62 5.97 3.05 -11.40
N THR A 63 5.58 1.79 -11.51
CA THR A 63 4.23 1.35 -11.17
C THR A 63 4.08 1.28 -9.66
N GLN A 64 3.10 2.03 -9.16
CA GLN A 64 2.60 1.89 -7.80
C GLN A 64 1.33 1.03 -7.82
N GLU A 65 1.10 0.32 -6.72
CA GLU A 65 0.04 -0.68 -6.64
C GLU A 65 -0.70 -0.54 -5.32
N VAL A 66 -2.03 -0.48 -5.39
CA VAL A 66 -2.88 -0.55 -4.21
C VAL A 66 -3.58 -1.90 -4.18
N LEU A 67 -3.41 -2.64 -3.08
CA LEU A 67 -4.18 -3.85 -2.81
C LEU A 67 -5.23 -3.57 -1.74
N LEU A 68 -6.46 -4.00 -2.00
CA LEU A 68 -7.56 -3.99 -1.05
C LEU A 68 -7.92 -5.43 -0.71
N ILE A 69 -7.69 -5.84 0.54
CA ILE A 69 -7.98 -7.21 0.97
C ILE A 69 -9.47 -7.35 1.22
N LYS A 70 -10.16 -8.06 0.33
CA LYS A 70 -11.61 -8.31 0.43
C LYS A 70 -11.91 -9.47 1.38
N LYS A 71 -11.05 -10.49 1.42
CA LYS A 71 -11.16 -11.69 2.26
C LYS A 71 -9.78 -12.34 2.42
N GLY A 72 -9.50 -12.95 3.57
CA GLY A 72 -8.34 -13.81 3.80
C GLY A 72 -7.20 -13.14 4.56
N ARG A 73 -6.03 -13.79 4.55
CA ARG A 73 -4.80 -13.34 5.19
C ARG A 73 -3.60 -13.53 4.26
N LEU A 74 -2.84 -12.46 4.08
CA LEU A 74 -1.72 -12.39 3.15
C LEU A 74 -0.48 -11.90 3.88
N ARG A 75 0.61 -12.66 3.86
CA ARG A 75 1.91 -12.11 4.26
C ARG A 75 2.48 -11.34 3.07
N VAL A 76 2.94 -10.13 3.32
CA VAL A 76 3.78 -9.35 2.41
C VAL A 76 5.20 -9.30 2.96
N ASP A 77 6.16 -9.53 2.09
CA ASP A 77 7.60 -9.47 2.38
C ASP A 77 8.19 -8.28 1.62
N PHE A 78 8.84 -7.35 2.31
CA PHE A 78 9.39 -6.13 1.71
C PHE A 78 10.89 -6.26 1.44
N TYR A 79 11.34 -5.66 0.34
CA TYR A 79 12.73 -5.67 -0.10
C TYR A 79 13.15 -4.26 -0.54
N ASN A 80 14.44 -3.93 -0.39
CA ASN A 80 15.00 -2.73 -1.01
C ASN A 80 15.30 -2.94 -2.50
N GLU A 81 15.81 -1.91 -3.18
CA GLU A 81 16.16 -1.98 -4.61
C GLU A 81 17.28 -2.98 -4.94
N SER A 82 18.12 -3.29 -3.94
CA SER A 82 19.16 -4.33 -4.04
C SER A 82 18.62 -5.74 -3.77
N GLN A 83 17.29 -5.91 -3.74
CA GLN A 83 16.60 -7.19 -3.48
C GLN A 83 16.91 -7.77 -2.09
N GLN A 84 17.38 -6.95 -1.15
CA GLN A 84 17.63 -7.38 0.22
C GLN A 84 16.35 -7.29 1.03
N TYR A 85 16.03 -8.36 1.74
CA TYR A 85 14.87 -8.44 2.61
C TYR A 85 14.94 -7.42 3.75
N LEU A 86 13.80 -6.78 4.05
CA LEU A 86 13.66 -5.77 5.08
C LEU A 86 12.85 -6.30 6.27
N GLU A 87 11.57 -6.57 6.04
CA GLU A 87 10.61 -7.03 7.06
C GLU A 87 9.36 -7.60 6.39
N SER A 88 8.50 -8.25 7.18
CA SER A 88 7.22 -8.80 6.73
C SER A 88 6.04 -8.24 7.53
N TYR A 89 4.87 -8.22 6.90
CA TYR A 89 3.62 -7.86 7.54
C TYR A 89 2.49 -8.79 7.12
N ILE A 90 1.51 -9.02 8.00
CA ILE A 90 0.30 -9.78 7.68
C ILE A 90 -0.84 -8.81 7.44
N LEU A 91 -1.36 -8.81 6.22
CA LEU A 91 -2.57 -8.09 5.84
C LEU A 91 -3.78 -8.98 6.12
N GLU A 92 -4.80 -8.38 6.71
CA GLU A 92 -6.07 -9.04 7.03
C GLU A 92 -7.22 -8.45 6.21
N THR A 93 -8.39 -9.07 6.32
CA THR A 93 -9.60 -8.62 5.64
C THR A 93 -9.93 -7.16 5.98
N GLY A 94 -10.12 -6.34 4.95
CA GLY A 94 -10.41 -4.92 5.03
C GLY A 94 -9.17 -4.02 5.05
N ASP A 95 -7.96 -4.57 5.19
CA ASP A 95 -6.75 -3.77 5.11
C ASP A 95 -6.50 -3.30 3.68
N VAL A 96 -5.87 -2.12 3.57
CA VAL A 96 -5.43 -1.55 2.30
C VAL A 96 -3.93 -1.30 2.37
N ILE A 97 -3.19 -1.73 1.36
CA ILE A 97 -1.76 -1.45 1.23
C ILE A 97 -1.50 -0.70 -0.07
N LEU A 98 -0.67 0.34 0.00
CA LEU A 98 -0.06 1.01 -1.15
C LEU A 98 1.43 0.64 -1.20
N LEU A 99 1.85 0.05 -2.31
CA LEU A 99 3.23 -0.35 -2.61
C LEU A 99 3.85 0.73 -3.49
N ILE A 100 4.97 1.31 -3.04
CA ILE A 100 5.48 2.60 -3.54
C ILE A 100 6.84 2.45 -4.22
N ALA A 101 7.77 1.76 -3.55
CA ALA A 101 9.15 1.61 -3.99
C ALA A 101 9.73 0.27 -3.52
N GLY A 102 10.94 -0.05 -3.98
CA GLY A 102 11.61 -1.31 -3.66
C GLY A 102 10.94 -2.52 -4.29
N GLY A 103 11.08 -3.67 -3.64
CA GLY A 103 10.47 -4.93 -4.05
C GLY A 103 9.50 -5.45 -3.00
N HIS A 104 8.56 -6.29 -3.44
CA HIS A 104 7.66 -7.00 -2.53
C HIS A 104 7.43 -8.43 -3.04
N GLY A 105 7.16 -9.34 -2.09
CA GLY A 105 6.70 -10.70 -2.35
C GLY A 105 5.49 -11.01 -1.47
N PHE A 106 4.77 -12.06 -1.80
CA PHE A 106 3.59 -12.47 -1.04
C PHE A 106 3.56 -13.95 -0.75
N GLU A 107 3.04 -14.30 0.42
CA GLU A 107 2.62 -15.66 0.76
C GLU A 107 1.17 -15.65 1.22
N VAL A 108 0.34 -16.47 0.56
CA VAL A 108 -1.08 -16.61 0.89
C VAL A 108 -1.19 -17.55 2.09
N LEU A 109 -1.54 -17.00 3.26
CA LEU A 109 -1.66 -17.77 4.50
C LEU A 109 -3.04 -18.41 4.65
N GLU A 110 -4.07 -17.76 4.11
CA GLU A 110 -5.44 -18.23 4.03
C GLU A 110 -6.04 -17.81 2.68
N GLU A 111 -7.06 -18.53 2.19
CA GLU A 111 -7.73 -18.22 0.92
C GLU A 111 -8.04 -16.72 0.80
N ILE A 112 -7.47 -16.08 -0.24
CA ILE A 112 -7.46 -14.64 -0.40
C ILE A 112 -8.37 -14.19 -1.55
N GLU A 113 -9.16 -13.15 -1.31
CA GLU A 113 -9.77 -12.33 -2.35
C GLU A 113 -9.28 -10.90 -2.19
N MET A 114 -8.80 -10.28 -3.26
CA MET A 114 -8.32 -8.90 -3.20
C MET A 114 -8.54 -8.18 -4.53
N PHE A 115 -8.64 -6.85 -4.45
CA PHE A 115 -8.58 -5.99 -5.63
C PHE A 115 -7.18 -5.40 -5.74
N GLU A 116 -6.70 -5.27 -6.96
CA GLU A 116 -5.46 -4.57 -7.28
C GLU A 116 -5.79 -3.35 -8.16
N VAL A 117 -5.22 -2.20 -7.81
CA VAL A 117 -5.35 -0.95 -8.55
C VAL A 117 -3.96 -0.46 -8.90
N LYS A 118 -3.62 -0.49 -10.19
CA LYS A 118 -2.35 0.02 -10.72
C LYS A 118 -2.56 1.30 -11.51
N GLN A 119 -1.54 2.15 -11.47
CA GLN A 119 -1.43 3.29 -12.36
C GLN A 119 -1.08 2.81 -13.78
N GLY A 120 -1.65 3.45 -14.82
CA GLY A 120 -1.31 3.18 -16.22
C GLY A 120 -0.52 4.32 -16.88
N PRO A 121 0.22 4.07 -17.96
CA PRO A 121 0.03 2.96 -18.90
C PRO A 121 0.61 1.63 -18.40
N TYR A 122 -0.19 0.57 -18.54
CA TYR A 122 0.24 -0.78 -18.16
C TYR A 122 1.12 -1.39 -19.25
N VAL A 123 2.33 -1.80 -18.88
CA VAL A 123 3.33 -2.38 -19.82
C VAL A 123 3.54 -3.88 -19.65
N GLY A 124 2.69 -4.55 -18.87
CA GLY A 124 2.70 -6.01 -18.73
C GLY A 124 3.91 -6.53 -17.96
N ASP A 125 4.52 -7.62 -18.42
CA ASP A 125 5.67 -8.23 -17.74
C ASP A 125 6.94 -7.37 -17.76
N LEU A 126 7.02 -6.36 -18.63
CA LEU A 126 8.13 -5.39 -18.65
C LEU A 126 8.17 -4.50 -17.41
N ASP A 127 7.08 -4.48 -16.62
CA ASP A 127 6.92 -3.64 -15.44
C ASP A 127 7.69 -4.16 -14.22
N LYS A 128 8.16 -5.41 -14.25
CA LYS A 128 8.78 -6.07 -13.09
C LYS A 128 9.89 -7.03 -13.45
N THR A 129 10.94 -6.99 -12.65
CA THR A 129 11.97 -8.03 -12.58
C THR A 129 11.67 -8.94 -11.39
N ARG A 130 11.61 -10.25 -11.61
CA ARG A 130 11.36 -11.24 -10.55
C ARG A 130 12.70 -11.76 -10.01
N PHE A 131 12.75 -12.05 -8.71
CA PHE A 131 13.91 -12.58 -8.02
C PHE A 131 13.49 -13.59 -6.94
N VAL A 132 14.46 -14.34 -6.42
CA VAL A 132 14.21 -15.30 -5.35
C VAL A 132 14.10 -14.56 -4.02
N GLY A 133 12.92 -14.63 -3.40
CA GLY A 133 12.65 -14.05 -2.08
C GLY A 133 13.03 -14.97 -0.92
N ILE A 134 12.65 -14.56 0.29
CA ILE A 134 12.83 -15.34 1.51
C ILE A 134 11.88 -16.56 1.57
N GLN A 135 12.24 -17.53 2.42
CA GLN A 135 11.36 -18.61 2.86
C GLN A 135 10.57 -18.21 4.10
N ALA A 136 9.50 -18.94 4.41
CA ALA A 136 8.59 -18.62 5.52
C ALA A 136 9.29 -18.55 6.89
N GLU A 137 10.30 -19.39 7.12
CA GLU A 137 11.05 -19.45 8.38
C GLU A 137 11.98 -18.24 8.58
N GLN A 138 12.26 -17.50 7.52
CA GLN A 138 13.10 -16.30 7.55
C GLN A 138 12.29 -15.02 7.76
N ALA A 139 10.97 -15.10 7.68
CA ALA A 139 10.08 -13.95 7.78
C ALA A 139 10.12 -13.35 9.20
N GLN A 140 10.51 -12.08 9.27
CA GLN A 140 10.48 -11.26 10.48
C GLN A 140 9.23 -10.39 10.45
N LEU A 141 8.21 -10.81 11.19
CA LEU A 141 7.00 -10.03 11.34
C LEU A 141 7.27 -8.79 12.18
N ALA A 142 6.88 -7.64 11.65
CA ALA A 142 7.00 -6.40 12.38
C ALA A 142 6.18 -6.41 13.68
N ASP A 143 6.75 -5.85 14.75
CA ASP A 143 6.02 -5.67 16.01
C ASP A 143 5.02 -4.52 15.88
N ASP A 144 3.72 -4.82 16.05
CA ASP A 144 2.62 -3.83 16.02
C ASP A 144 2.73 -2.75 17.12
N ARG A 145 3.68 -2.89 18.07
CA ARG A 145 3.82 -2.00 19.23
C ARG A 145 4.47 -0.64 18.98
N LEU A 146 5.02 -0.36 17.80
CA LEU A 146 5.99 0.73 17.65
C LEU A 146 5.63 1.93 16.76
N LEU A 147 4.46 1.99 16.13
CA LEU A 147 4.15 3.11 15.22
C LEU A 147 2.74 3.69 15.41
N LEU A 148 2.48 4.23 16.61
CA LEU A 148 1.54 5.34 16.74
C LEU A 148 2.26 6.60 16.24
N VAL A 149 2.23 6.84 14.93
CA VAL A 149 2.63 8.16 14.40
C VAL A 149 1.59 9.16 14.87
N ASN A 150 1.97 9.98 15.84
CA ASN A 150 1.24 11.18 16.22
C ASN A 150 1.27 12.13 15.01
N ASN A 151 0.17 12.21 14.27
CA ASN A 151 -0.04 13.29 13.32
C ASN A 151 -0.18 14.59 14.12
N GLN A 152 0.84 15.44 14.06
CA GLN A 152 0.71 16.89 14.24
C GLN A 152 0.27 17.52 12.91
#